data_AF-A0A7R9W874-F1
#
_entry.id   AF-A0A7R9W874-F1
#
_cell.length_a   1.000
_cell.length_b   1.000
_cell.length_c   1.000
_cell.angle_alpha   90.00
_cell.angle_beta   90.00
_cell.angle_gamma   90.00
#
_symmetry.space_group_name_H-M   'P 1'
#
loop_
_entity.id
_entity.type
_entity.pdbx_description
1 polymer ?
#
loop_
_entity_poly.entity_id
_entity_poly.type
_entity_poly.pdbx_seq_one_letter_code
_entity_poly.pdbx_strand_id
1 'polypeptide(L)'
;HMQAIYDAFNDQEIACQTPAVQDSGCVGTPTVAPSVTASPGNKQINLSWGSVAGTTEYEIFRTEGVFGCDFGKVKIGATTGTSLIDTGLQNGQRVSLGV
;
A
#
# COMPACT_ATOMS: atom_id res chain seq x y z
N HIS A 1 -10.85 5.05 9.42
CA HIS A 1 -10.17 5.85 10.49
C HIS A 1 -11.12 6.89 11.10
N MET A 2 -12.29 7.15 10.49
CA MET A 2 -13.28 8.11 11.02
C MET A 2 -14.17 7.52 12.13
N GLN A 3 -14.38 6.20 12.17
CA GLN A 3 -15.21 5.56 13.21
C GLN A 3 -14.64 5.76 14.62
N ALA A 4 -13.35 5.50 14.84
CA ALA A 4 -12.71 5.64 16.15
C ALA A 4 -12.69 7.10 16.67
N ILE A 5 -12.66 8.06 15.75
CA ILE A 5 -12.73 9.49 16.09
C ILE A 5 -14.16 9.86 16.48
N TYR A 6 -15.17 9.33 15.77
CA TYR A 6 -16.57 9.55 16.11
C TYR A 6 -16.96 8.96 17.46
N ASP A 7 -16.54 7.72 17.74
CA ASP A 7 -16.85 7.05 19.01
C ASP A 7 -16.35 7.90 20.20
N ALA A 8 -15.14 8.46 20.08
CA ALA A 8 -14.58 9.38 21.08
C ALA A 8 -15.36 10.70 21.23
N PHE A 9 -15.95 11.24 20.17
CA PHE A 9 -16.76 12.47 20.25
C PHE A 9 -18.20 12.20 20.73
N ASN A 10 -18.74 11.02 20.44
CA ASN A 10 -20.05 10.59 20.90
C ASN A 10 -20.03 10.30 22.42
N ASP A 11 -18.95 9.71 22.93
CA ASP A 11 -18.71 9.52 24.37
C ASP A 11 -18.59 10.84 25.15
N GLN A 12 -18.36 11.97 24.44
CA GLN A 12 -18.29 13.31 25.03
C GLN A 12 -19.55 14.14 24.79
N GLU A 13 -20.62 13.56 24.23
CA GLU A 13 -21.91 14.23 23.92
C GLU A 13 -21.81 15.47 23.00
N ILE A 14 -20.69 15.63 22.27
CA ILE A 14 -20.45 16.79 21.39
C ILE A 14 -20.86 16.50 19.93
N ALA A 15 -21.17 15.25 19.59
CA ALA A 15 -21.53 14.86 18.24
C ALA A 15 -23.00 15.16 17.89
N CYS A 16 -23.24 16.03 16.92
CA CYS A 16 -24.53 16.09 16.22
C CYS A 16 -24.71 14.80 15.38
N GLN A 17 -25.86 14.13 15.50
CA GLN A 17 -26.20 12.89 14.75
C GLN A 17 -26.24 13.07 13.23
N THR A 18 -26.18 14.31 12.73
CA THR A 18 -26.24 14.63 11.30
C THR A 18 -25.18 15.67 10.92
N PRO A 19 -24.37 15.41 9.87
CA PRO A 19 -24.44 14.22 9.02
C PRO A 19 -23.81 12.98 9.67
N ALA A 20 -24.31 11.80 9.30
CA ALA A 20 -23.74 10.52 9.71
C ALA A 20 -22.24 10.47 9.38
N VAL A 21 -21.46 9.80 10.23
CA VAL A 21 -20.03 9.56 10.00
C VAL A 21 -19.85 8.89 8.65
N GLN A 22 -19.36 9.65 7.67
CA GLN A 22 -18.97 9.09 6.39
C GLN A 22 -17.59 8.44 6.53
N ASP A 23 -17.51 7.16 6.89
CA ASP A 23 -16.30 6.35 6.67
C ASP A 23 -16.17 5.92 5.18
N SER A 24 -17.11 6.35 4.34
CA SER A 24 -17.09 6.19 2.89
C SER A 24 -17.49 7.51 2.24
N GLY A 25 -16.62 8.06 1.38
CA GLY A 25 -16.86 9.37 0.78
C GLY A 25 -15.83 9.80 -0.25
N CYS A 26 -14.64 9.22 -0.23
CA CYS A 26 -13.69 9.39 -1.33
C CYS A 26 -13.86 8.25 -2.33
N VAL A 27 -14.85 8.41 -3.22
CA VAL A 27 -15.02 7.52 -4.38
C VAL A 27 -13.70 7.55 -5.16
N GLY A 28 -12.99 6.43 -5.22
CA GLY A 28 -11.65 6.35 -5.82
C GLY A 28 -10.49 6.20 -4.83
N THR A 29 -10.74 5.95 -3.54
CA THR A 29 -9.68 5.49 -2.62
C THR A 29 -9.59 3.96 -2.62
N PRO A 30 -8.38 3.38 -2.69
CA PRO A 30 -8.21 1.94 -2.61
C PRO A 30 -8.72 1.43 -1.26
N THR A 31 -9.75 0.58 -1.26
CA THR A 31 -10.38 0.07 -0.03
C THR A 31 -9.69 -1.16 0.54
N VAL A 32 -8.79 -1.78 -0.24
CA VAL A 32 -8.11 -3.03 0.12
C VAL A 32 -6.66 -2.96 -0.36
N ALA A 33 -5.75 -3.51 0.44
CA ALA A 33 -4.36 -3.68 0.02
C ALA A 33 -4.29 -4.70 -1.14
N PRO A 34 -3.53 -4.42 -2.22
CA PRO A 34 -3.37 -5.36 -3.31
C PRO A 34 -2.67 -6.64 -2.82
N SER A 35 -3.11 -7.80 -3.31
CA SER A 35 -2.39 -9.05 -3.12
C SER A 35 -1.17 -9.08 -4.05
N VAL A 36 0.04 -8.98 -3.51
CA VAL A 36 1.29 -8.90 -4.27
C VAL A 36 1.96 -10.27 -4.32
N THR A 37 2.36 -10.69 -5.51
CA THR A 37 3.18 -11.88 -5.78
C THR A 37 4.53 -11.45 -6.36
N ALA A 38 5.62 -11.89 -5.73
CA ALA A 38 6.98 -11.61 -6.14
C ALA A 38 7.68 -12.90 -6.58
N SER A 39 8.15 -12.93 -7.82
CA SER A 39 8.88 -14.06 -8.42
C SER A 39 10.36 -13.68 -8.61
N PRO A 40 11.28 -14.27 -7.85
CA PRO A 40 12.70 -13.94 -7.96
C PRO A 40 13.30 -14.45 -9.27
N GLY A 41 14.19 -13.65 -9.86
CA GLY A 41 15.00 -13.98 -11.03
C GLY A 41 16.47 -13.61 -10.81
N ASN A 42 17.29 -13.75 -11.84
CA ASN A 42 18.71 -13.39 -11.76
C ASN A 42 18.87 -11.86 -11.73
N LYS A 43 19.31 -11.31 -10.59
CA LYS A 43 19.49 -9.86 -10.36
C LYS A 43 18.21 -9.04 -10.56
N GLN A 44 17.05 -9.66 -10.44
CA GLN A 44 15.76 -9.04 -10.67
C GLN A 44 14.64 -9.76 -9.91
N ILE A 45 13.51 -9.08 -9.73
CA ILE A 45 12.27 -9.65 -9.22
C ILE A 45 11.12 -9.22 -10.13
N ASN A 46 10.31 -10.17 -10.54
CA ASN A 46 9.06 -9.91 -11.24
C ASN A 46 7.94 -9.78 -10.20
N LEU A 47 7.36 -8.60 -10.09
CA LEU A 47 6.18 -8.34 -9.25
C LEU A 47 4.91 -8.39 -10.11
N SER A 48 3.87 -8.97 -9.52
CA SER A 48 2.50 -8.93 -10.04
C SER A 48 1.54 -8.76 -8.88
N TRP A 49 0.45 -8.02 -9.07
CA TRP A 49 -0.54 -7.81 -8.01
C TRP A 49 -1.97 -7.77 -8.54
N GLY A 50 -2.94 -7.97 -7.64
CA GLY A 50 -4.36 -7.84 -7.98
C GLY A 50 -4.74 -6.38 -8.25
N SER A 51 -5.62 -6.14 -9.23
CA SER A 51 -6.20 -4.81 -9.46
C SER A 51 -7.11 -4.41 -8.29
N VAL A 52 -6.92 -3.23 -7.75
CA VAL A 52 -7.75 -2.66 -6.69
C VAL A 52 -8.70 -1.62 -7.29
N ALA A 53 -10.01 -1.77 -7.00
CA ALA A 53 -11.01 -0.84 -7.48
C ALA A 53 -10.79 0.56 -6.88
N GLY A 54 -10.87 1.59 -7.73
CA GLY A 54 -10.61 2.98 -7.33
C GLY A 54 -9.15 3.41 -7.47
N THR A 55 -8.21 2.50 -7.69
CA THR A 55 -6.79 2.86 -7.87
C THR A 55 -6.53 3.40 -9.27
N THR A 56 -5.94 4.60 -9.34
CA THR A 56 -5.48 5.22 -10.60
C THR A 56 -4.03 4.89 -10.92
N GLU A 57 -3.20 4.70 -9.90
CA GLU A 57 -1.77 4.42 -10.01
C GLU A 57 -1.32 3.58 -8.81
N TYR A 58 -0.36 2.68 -9.04
CA TYR A 58 0.34 1.93 -8.01
C TYR A 58 1.73 2.50 -7.82
N GLU A 59 2.12 2.75 -6.58
CA GLU A 59 3.47 3.16 -6.21
C GLU A 59 4.22 1.99 -5.59
N ILE A 60 5.35 1.60 -6.20
CA ILE A 60 6.09 0.43 -5.76
C ILE A 60 7.27 0.89 -4.94
N PHE A 61 7.35 0.36 -3.73
CA PHE A 61 8.41 0.64 -2.77
C PHE A 61 9.21 -0.63 -2.49
N ARG A 62 10.52 -0.46 -2.40
CA ARG A 62 11.48 -1.50 -2.02
C ARG A 62 12.21 -1.11 -0.76
N THR A 63 12.50 -2.11 0.05
CA THR A 63 13.45 -2.00 1.15
C THR A 63 14.45 -3.15 1.07
N GLU A 64 15.72 -2.83 1.30
CA GLU A 64 16.84 -3.75 1.15
C GLU A 64 17.56 -3.98 2.50
N GLY A 65 18.04 -5.20 2.72
CA GLY A 65 18.95 -5.52 3.83
C GLY A 65 18.32 -6.29 4.99
N VAL A 66 19.18 -6.78 5.88
CA VAL A 66 18.81 -7.62 7.05
C VAL A 66 17.93 -6.91 8.08
N PHE A 67 17.95 -5.59 8.08
CA PHE A 67 17.17 -4.75 9.00
C PHE A 67 15.82 -4.31 8.40
N GLY A 68 15.50 -4.75 7.18
CA GLY A 68 14.17 -4.56 6.58
C GLY A 68 13.66 -3.12 6.70
N CYS A 69 12.42 -2.95 7.16
CA CYS A 69 11.68 -1.70 7.26
C CYS A 69 12.40 -0.56 8.03
N ASP A 70 13.42 -0.86 8.83
CA ASP A 70 14.14 0.14 9.63
C ASP A 70 15.03 1.07 8.80
N PHE A 71 15.40 0.68 7.57
CA PHE A 71 16.23 1.48 6.66
C PHE A 71 15.42 2.39 5.71
N GLY A 72 14.09 2.41 5.87
CA GLY A 72 13.21 3.21 5.04
C GLY A 72 12.80 2.52 3.73
N LYS A 73 11.85 3.15 3.04
CA LYS A 73 11.29 2.67 1.78
C LYS A 73 11.83 3.52 0.63
N VAL A 74 12.37 2.88 -0.40
CA VAL A 74 12.79 3.54 -1.64
C VAL A 74 11.70 3.31 -2.68
N LYS A 75 11.17 4.38 -3.28
CA LYS A 75 10.26 4.26 -4.42
C LYS A 75 11.05 3.77 -5.63
N ILE A 76 10.69 2.60 -6.16
CA ILE A 76 11.35 2.00 -7.33
C ILE A 76 10.58 2.24 -8.62
N GLY A 77 9.30 2.59 -8.54
CA GLY A 77 8.51 2.95 -9.70
C GLY A 77 7.07 3.31 -9.37
N ALA A 78 6.35 3.76 -10.39
CA ALA A 78 4.91 3.87 -10.38
C ALA A 78 4.34 3.37 -11.72
N THR A 79 3.20 2.71 -11.68
CA THR A 79 2.55 2.18 -12.89
C THR A 79 1.04 2.11 -12.72
N THR A 80 0.32 2.26 -13.83
CA THR A 80 -1.13 2.03 -13.88
C THR A 80 -1.46 0.55 -14.12
N GLY A 81 -0.46 -0.24 -14.52
CA GLY A 81 -0.58 -1.69 -14.68
C GLY A 81 -0.47 -2.45 -13.36
N THR A 82 -0.60 -3.77 -13.44
CA THR A 82 -0.56 -4.67 -12.28
C THR A 82 0.71 -5.52 -12.21
N SER A 83 1.77 -5.07 -12.88
CA SER A 83 3.06 -5.77 -12.93
C SER A 83 4.22 -4.80 -13.04
N LEU A 84 5.33 -5.12 -12.38
CA LEU A 84 6.57 -4.37 -12.48
C LEU A 84 7.76 -5.31 -12.38
N ILE A 85 8.79 -5.08 -13.20
CA ILE A 85 10.06 -5.79 -13.11
C ILE A 85 11.03 -4.89 -12.37
N ASP A 86 11.44 -5.32 -11.18
CA ASP A 86 12.49 -4.67 -10.43
C ASP A 86 13.85 -5.27 -10.82
N THR A 87 14.78 -4.44 -11.26
CA THR A 87 16.08 -4.86 -11.80
C THR A 87 17.23 -4.23 -11.03
N GLY A 88 18.45 -4.78 -11.20
CA GLY A 88 19.65 -4.26 -10.53
C GLY A 88 19.82 -4.77 -9.09
N LEU A 89 19.15 -5.87 -8.75
CA LEU A 89 19.26 -6.51 -7.44
C LEU A 89 20.51 -7.37 -7.33
N GLN A 90 20.99 -7.59 -6.11
CA GLN A 90 22.00 -8.60 -5.82
C GLN A 90 21.36 -9.93 -5.48
N ASN A 91 21.88 -11.01 -6.06
CA ASN A 91 21.42 -12.37 -5.76
C ASN A 91 21.76 -12.73 -4.31
N GLY A 92 20.84 -13.42 -3.64
CA GLY A 92 21.03 -13.88 -2.25
C GLY A 92 20.75 -12.81 -1.19
N GLN A 93 20.39 -11.59 -1.58
CA GLN A 93 20.01 -10.54 -0.65
C GLN A 93 18.51 -10.57 -0.34
N ARG A 94 18.15 -10.36 0.94
CA ARG A 94 16.74 -10.19 1.33
C ARG A 94 16.26 -8.80 0.93
N VAL A 95 15.09 -8.78 0.30
CA VAL A 95 14.37 -7.55 -0.04
C VAL A 95 12.91 -7.68 0.36
N SER A 96 12.29 -6.56 0.72
CA SER A 96 10.85 -6.45 0.97
C SER A 96 10.25 -5.47 -0.04
N LEU A 97 9.09 -5.82 -0.60
CA LEU A 97 8.42 -5.05 -1.63
C LEU A 97 6.99 -4.74 -1.20
N GLY A 98 6.54 -3.51 -1.45
CA GLY A 98 5.18 -3.05 -1.20
C GLY A 98 4.63 -2.28 -2.41
N VAL A 99 3.33 -2.42 -2.65
CA VAL A 99 2.56 -1.79 -3.73
C VAL A 99 1.36 -1.09 -3.11
#